data_AF-A0A3D3QI12-F1
#
_entry.id   AF-A0A3D3QI12-F1
#
_cell.length_a   1.000
_cell.length_b   1.000
_cell.length_c   1.000
_cell.angle_alpha   90.00
_cell.angle_beta   90.00
_cell.angle_gamma   90.00
#
_symmetry.space_group_name_H-M   'P 1'
#
loop_
_entity.id
_entity.type
_entity.pdbx_description
1 polymer ?
#
loop_
_entity_poly.entity_id
_entity_poly.type
_entity_poly.pdbx_seq_one_letter_code
_entity_poly.pdbx_strand_id
1 'polypeptide(L)'
;MTWIIVASSLLAGVVIGLLIGGKLSANPSRVKELEAQLREAKETDRRYRDNVSDHFSMTADLVHHMTESYREVYEHLASGAQDLCPEDVAGKLLPAKTDAGFNEETSAGELGALVPPKDYAAKATPNQKGALSEDFGLEKPAPADD
;
A
#
# COMPACT_ATOMS: atom_id res chain seq x y z
N MET A 1 10.75 -62.22 25.15
CA MET A 1 11.93 -61.41 24.79
C MET A 1 11.54 -60.06 24.17
N THR A 2 10.70 -60.03 23.13
CA THR A 2 10.26 -58.80 22.42
C THR A 2 9.53 -57.78 23.31
N TRP A 3 8.66 -58.24 24.21
CA TRP A 3 7.91 -57.37 25.12
C TRP A 3 8.80 -56.51 26.05
N ILE A 4 9.97 -57.03 26.44
CA ILE A 4 10.92 -56.29 27.30
C ILE A 4 11.59 -55.16 26.51
N ILE A 5 11.91 -55.42 25.24
CA ILE A 5 12.50 -54.41 24.34
C ILE A 5 11.49 -53.28 24.08
N VAL A 6 10.23 -53.63 23.84
CA VAL A 6 9.14 -52.65 23.66
C VAL A 6 8.95 -51.82 24.93
N ALA A 7 8.88 -52.46 26.10
CA ALA A 7 8.73 -51.75 27.37
C ALA A 7 9.92 -50.84 27.68
N SER A 8 11.16 -51.29 27.43
CA SER A 8 12.37 -50.50 27.64
C SER A 8 12.46 -49.30 26.69
N SER A 9 12.08 -49.48 25.42
CA SER A 9 12.09 -48.40 24.44
C SER A 9 11.04 -47.33 24.77
N LEU A 10 9.84 -47.73 25.19
CA LEU A 10 8.80 -46.82 25.63
C LEU A 10 9.26 -46.01 26.84
N LEU A 11 9.85 -46.67 27.85
CA LEU A 11 10.34 -46.01 29.06
C LEU A 11 11.44 -45.00 28.72
N ALA A 12 12.40 -45.39 27.89
CA ALA A 12 13.46 -44.49 27.42
C ALA A 12 12.89 -43.29 26.66
N GLY A 13 11.90 -43.52 25.78
CA GLY A 13 11.21 -42.45 25.05
C GLY A 13 10.48 -41.47 25.97
N VAL A 14 9.80 -41.95 27.01
CA VAL A 14 9.13 -41.09 28.01
C VAL A 14 10.13 -40.26 28.79
N VAL A 15 11.24 -40.86 29.24
CA VAL A 15 12.29 -40.14 29.98
C VAL A 15 12.92 -39.06 29.10
N ILE A 16 13.30 -39.40 27.87
CA ILE A 16 13.86 -38.43 26.92
C ILE A 16 12.84 -37.33 26.60
N GLY A 17 11.58 -37.70 26.38
CA GLY A 17 10.48 -36.78 26.10
C GLY A 17 10.26 -35.77 27.23
N LEU A 18 10.31 -36.21 28.49
CA LEU A 18 10.17 -35.33 29.65
C LEU A 18 11.38 -34.40 29.83
N LEU A 19 12.60 -34.89 29.58
CA LEU A 19 13.81 -34.07 29.66
C LEU A 19 13.83 -32.95 28.62
N ILE A 20 13.36 -33.23 27.40
CA ILE A 20 13.29 -32.24 26.31
C ILE A 20 12.08 -31.30 26.52
N GLY A 21 10.89 -31.86 26.78
CA GLY A 21 9.66 -31.08 26.97
C GLY A 21 9.70 -30.14 28.18
N GLY A 22 10.36 -30.56 29.26
CA GLY A 22 10.59 -29.74 30.45
C GLY A 22 11.51 -28.54 30.19
N LYS A 23 12.49 -28.68 29.29
CA LYS A 23 13.37 -27.56 28.90
C LYS A 23 12.68 -26.54 28.01
N LEU A 24 11.75 -26.97 27.16
CA LEU A 24 11.04 -26.08 26.23
C LEU A 24 9.90 -25.29 26.91
N SER A 25 9.22 -25.91 27.89
CA SER A 25 8.06 -25.29 28.57
C SER A 25 8.45 -24.26 29.66
N ALA A 26 9.73 -24.09 29.97
CA ALA A 26 10.19 -23.39 31.17
C ALA A 26 10.69 -21.96 30.95
N ASN A 27 10.47 -21.33 29.78
CA ASN A 27 10.96 -19.97 29.53
C ASN A 27 9.83 -18.95 29.31
N PRO A 28 8.97 -18.69 30.31
CA PRO A 28 7.96 -17.62 30.24
C PRO A 28 8.60 -16.25 29.96
N SER A 29 9.87 -16.07 30.33
CA SER A 29 10.70 -14.92 29.99
C SER A 29 10.83 -14.72 28.48
N ARG A 30 11.06 -15.80 27.70
CA ARG A 30 11.15 -15.71 26.24
C ARG A 30 9.82 -15.38 25.59
N VAL A 31 8.72 -15.95 26.09
CA VAL A 31 7.38 -15.63 25.57
C VAL A 31 7.07 -14.14 25.79
N LYS A 32 7.36 -13.62 26.99
CA LYS A 32 7.19 -12.20 27.32
C LYS A 32 8.11 -11.30 26.48
N GLU A 33 9.33 -11.73 26.23
CA GLU A 33 10.28 -11.00 25.37
C GLU A 33 9.78 -10.95 23.92
N LEU A 34 9.35 -12.08 23.35
CA LEU A 34 8.77 -12.13 22.01
C LEU A 34 7.50 -11.27 21.91
N GLU A 35 6.63 -11.31 22.92
CA GLU A 35 5.44 -10.47 22.96
C GLU A 35 5.79 -8.97 23.00
N ALA A 36 6.82 -8.59 23.77
CA ALA A 36 7.33 -7.23 23.82
C ALA A 36 7.88 -6.79 22.45
N GLN A 37 8.69 -7.61 21.80
CA GLN A 37 9.23 -7.33 20.46
C GLN A 37 8.10 -7.18 19.42
N LEU A 38 7.08 -8.04 19.48
CA LEU A 38 5.94 -7.98 18.57
C LEU A 38 5.14 -6.69 18.78
N ARG A 39 4.94 -6.30 20.05
CA ARG A 39 4.28 -5.03 20.38
C ARG A 39 5.08 -3.83 19.89
N GLU A 40 6.39 -3.82 20.09
CA GLU A 40 7.29 -2.75 19.64
C GLU A 40 7.31 -2.61 18.12
N ALA A 41 7.37 -3.73 17.39
CA ALA A 41 7.31 -3.73 15.93
C ALA A 41 5.98 -3.15 15.41
N LYS A 42 4.85 -3.57 15.99
CA LYS A 42 3.53 -3.03 15.66
C LYS A 42 3.41 -1.53 15.97
N GLU A 43 3.96 -1.11 17.10
CA GLU A 43 3.95 0.30 17.48
C GLU A 43 4.80 1.15 16.53
N THR A 44 5.96 0.64 16.12
CA THR A 44 6.82 1.30 15.14
C THR A 44 6.14 1.44 13.78
N ASP A 45 5.48 0.38 13.28
CA ASP A 45 4.72 0.44 12.03
C ASP A 45 3.59 1.47 12.10
N ARG A 46 2.83 1.47 13.20
CA ARG A 46 1.77 2.45 13.42
C ARG A 46 2.31 3.88 13.41
N ARG A 47 3.37 4.15 14.16
CA ARG A 47 4.01 5.49 14.20
C ARG A 47 4.53 5.93 12.84
N TYR A 48 5.10 5.00 12.06
CA TYR A 48 5.54 5.29 10.70
C TYR A 48 4.36 5.70 9.81
N ARG A 49 3.27 4.92 9.83
CA ARG A 49 2.06 5.22 9.06
C ARG A 49 1.44 6.56 9.45
N ASP A 50 1.38 6.86 10.74
CA ASP A 50 0.87 8.14 11.25
C ASP A 50 1.75 9.31 10.77
N ASN A 51 3.08 9.20 10.87
CA ASN A 51 4.02 10.23 10.38
C ASN A 51 3.90 10.47 8.87
N VAL A 52 3.79 9.40 8.08
CA VAL A 52 3.59 9.51 6.63
C VAL A 52 2.26 10.22 6.32
N SER A 53 1.20 9.88 7.03
CA SER A 53 -0.10 10.54 6.88
C SER A 53 -0.02 12.04 7.19
N ASP A 54 0.62 12.40 8.31
CA ASP A 54 0.81 13.81 8.70
C ASP A 54 1.65 14.57 7.67
N HIS A 55 2.72 13.95 7.15
CA HIS A 55 3.58 14.56 6.14
C HIS A 55 2.83 14.85 4.83
N PHE A 56 2.03 13.89 4.35
CA PHE A 56 1.23 14.10 3.14
C PHE A 56 0.06 15.06 3.36
N SER A 57 -0.53 15.10 4.56
CA SER A 57 -1.54 16.12 4.90
C SER A 57 -0.92 17.52 4.84
N MET A 58 0.22 17.74 5.49
CA MET A 58 0.93 19.02 5.45
C MET A 58 1.36 19.40 4.03
N THR A 59 1.80 18.40 3.23
CA THR A 59 2.18 18.63 1.84
C THR A 59 0.98 19.02 0.99
N ALA A 60 -0.19 18.40 1.20
CA ALA A 60 -1.42 18.76 0.50
C ALA A 60 -1.84 20.21 0.81
N ASP A 61 -1.76 20.62 2.07
CA ASP A 61 -2.05 22.01 2.47
C ASP A 61 -1.07 22.99 1.81
N LEU A 62 0.22 22.66 1.76
CA LEU A 62 1.23 23.51 1.14
C LEU A 62 1.05 23.63 -0.38
N VAL A 63 0.71 22.52 -1.05
CA VAL A 63 0.37 22.53 -2.48
C VAL A 63 -0.89 23.35 -2.75
N HIS A 64 -1.90 23.25 -1.88
CA HIS A 64 -3.11 24.05 -2.00
C HIS A 64 -2.82 25.55 -1.94
N HIS A 65 -2.03 26.00 -0.94
CA HIS A 65 -1.60 27.39 -0.85
C HIS A 65 -0.82 27.84 -2.09
N MET A 66 0.03 26.98 -2.65
CA MET A 66 0.75 27.29 -3.89
C MET A 66 -0.21 27.46 -5.08
N THR A 67 -1.22 26.58 -5.20
CA THR A 67 -2.25 26.69 -6.24
C THR A 67 -3.05 27.98 -6.11
N GLU A 68 -3.40 28.37 -4.89
CA GLU A 68 -4.10 29.63 -4.62
C GLU A 68 -3.24 30.84 -5.03
N SER A 69 -1.98 30.90 -4.60
CA SER A 69 -1.05 31.96 -5.02
C SER A 69 -0.86 32.00 -6.54
N TYR A 70 -0.81 30.84 -7.21
CA TYR A 70 -0.73 30.78 -8.66
C TYR A 70 -1.98 31.36 -9.33
N ARG A 71 -3.17 31.07 -8.78
CA ARG A 71 -4.45 31.62 -9.25
C ARG A 71 -4.50 33.14 -9.07
N GLU A 72 -4.07 33.66 -7.93
CA GLU A 72 -4.00 35.11 -7.66
C GLU A 72 -3.11 35.83 -8.68
N VAL A 73 -1.93 35.28 -8.98
CA VAL A 73 -1.02 35.84 -10.00
C VAL A 73 -1.71 35.85 -11.36
N TYR A 74 -2.39 34.76 -11.71
CA TYR A 74 -3.11 34.66 -12.97
C TYR A 74 -4.26 35.68 -13.07
N GLU A 75 -5.04 35.85 -12.01
CA GLU A 75 -6.10 36.86 -11.95
C GLU A 75 -5.55 38.28 -12.06
N HIS A 76 -4.41 38.56 -11.42
CA HIS A 76 -3.74 39.85 -11.53
C HIS A 76 -3.25 40.13 -12.96
N LEU A 77 -2.67 39.13 -13.62
CA LEU A 77 -2.32 39.21 -15.05
C LEU A 77 -3.55 39.43 -15.92
N ALA A 78 -4.66 38.77 -15.59
CA ALA A 78 -5.91 38.91 -16.33
C ALA A 78 -6.52 40.30 -16.20
N SER A 79 -6.50 40.87 -15.01
CA SER A 79 -6.91 42.27 -14.77
C SER A 79 -5.97 43.23 -15.50
N GLY A 80 -4.65 43.06 -15.35
CA GLY A 80 -3.67 43.92 -15.98
C GLY A 80 -3.74 43.91 -17.50
N ALA A 81 -4.01 42.76 -18.13
CA ALA A 81 -4.21 42.67 -19.56
C ALA A 81 -5.48 43.40 -20.02
N GLN A 82 -6.58 43.34 -19.27
CA GLN A 82 -7.80 44.10 -19.59
C GLN A 82 -7.60 45.61 -19.46
N ASP A 83 -6.85 46.07 -18.45
CA ASP A 83 -6.63 47.49 -18.20
C ASP A 83 -5.61 48.13 -19.17
N LEU A 84 -4.61 47.35 -19.59
CA LEU A 84 -3.45 47.88 -20.34
C LEU A 84 -3.45 47.52 -21.83
N CYS A 85 -4.23 46.53 -22.28
CA CYS A 85 -4.30 46.15 -23.69
C CYS A 85 -5.61 46.63 -24.35
N PRO A 86 -5.58 47.02 -25.64
CA PRO A 86 -6.79 47.18 -26.43
C PRO A 86 -7.64 45.89 -26.39
N GLU A 87 -8.97 46.01 -26.32
CA GLU A 87 -9.90 44.88 -26.13
C GLU A 87 -9.64 43.71 -27.10
N ASP A 88 -9.24 44.02 -28.33
CA ASP A 88 -8.96 43.09 -29.43
C ASP A 88 -7.73 42.17 -29.18
N VAL A 89 -6.84 42.54 -28.25
CA VAL A 89 -5.67 41.73 -27.84
C VAL A 89 -5.90 41.06 -26.48
N ALA A 90 -6.60 41.72 -25.56
CA ALA A 90 -6.89 41.20 -24.22
C ALA A 90 -7.63 39.86 -24.27
N GLY A 91 -8.65 39.71 -25.13
CA GLY A 91 -9.40 38.46 -25.29
C GLY A 91 -8.60 37.29 -25.88
N LYS A 92 -7.44 37.54 -26.51
CA LYS A 92 -6.56 36.49 -27.06
C LYS A 92 -5.44 36.09 -26.10
N LEU A 93 -5.04 36.98 -25.20
CA LEU A 93 -3.99 36.74 -24.20
C LEU A 93 -4.53 36.09 -22.92
N LEU A 94 -5.84 36.16 -22.70
CA LEU A 94 -6.52 35.49 -21.60
C LEU A 94 -7.09 34.17 -22.09
N PRO A 95 -6.51 33.02 -21.72
CA PRO A 95 -7.21 31.76 -21.80
C PRO A 95 -8.58 31.93 -21.14
N ALA A 96 -9.64 31.63 -21.87
CA ALA A 96 -10.98 31.57 -21.28
C ALA A 96 -10.87 30.71 -20.01
N LYS A 97 -11.49 31.13 -18.90
CA LYS A 97 -11.44 30.46 -17.59
C LYS A 97 -11.57 28.92 -17.65
N THR A 98 -12.16 28.40 -18.72
CA THR A 98 -12.29 26.99 -19.10
C THR A 98 -10.95 26.27 -19.43
N ASP A 99 -10.00 26.91 -20.12
CA ASP A 99 -8.73 26.27 -20.55
C ASP A 99 -7.67 26.23 -19.44
N ALA A 100 -7.80 27.08 -18.43
CA ALA A 100 -6.88 27.14 -17.30
C ALA A 100 -7.14 26.03 -16.26
N GLY A 101 -8.13 25.15 -16.48
CA GLY A 101 -8.40 23.98 -15.63
C GLY A 101 -8.87 24.30 -14.20
N PHE A 102 -9.07 25.58 -13.86
CA PHE A 102 -9.40 26.02 -12.50
C PHE A 102 -10.90 26.01 -12.18
N ASN A 103 -11.67 25.09 -12.77
CA ASN A 103 -13.09 25.01 -12.48
C ASN A 103 -13.30 24.60 -11.01
N GLU A 104 -13.80 25.52 -10.18
CA GLU A 104 -14.24 25.31 -8.80
C GLU A 104 -15.56 24.54 -8.71
N GLU A 105 -15.94 23.84 -9.77
CA GLU A 105 -16.91 22.79 -9.63
C GLU A 105 -16.20 21.61 -8.97
N THR A 106 -16.53 21.44 -7.70
CA THR A 106 -16.56 20.15 -7.01
C THR A 106 -17.34 19.15 -7.87
N SER A 107 -16.73 18.68 -8.96
CA SER A 107 -17.18 17.53 -9.70
C SER A 107 -16.62 16.33 -8.96
N ALA A 108 -17.38 15.93 -7.94
CA ALA A 108 -17.34 14.58 -7.38
C ALA A 108 -17.71 13.50 -8.42
N GLY A 109 -17.69 13.80 -9.72
CA GLY A 109 -18.09 12.93 -10.81
C GLY A 109 -16.98 12.53 -11.80
N GLU A 110 -15.83 13.21 -11.85
CA GLU A 110 -14.88 13.00 -12.97
C GLU A 110 -13.39 13.16 -12.64
N LEU A 111 -13.00 13.08 -11.36
CA LEU A 111 -11.73 12.40 -11.06
C LEU A 111 -11.99 10.93 -11.36
N GLY A 112 -11.78 10.53 -12.62
CA GLY A 112 -11.89 9.16 -13.09
C GLY A 112 -11.35 8.27 -11.99
N ALA A 113 -12.26 7.47 -11.41
CA ALA A 113 -12.10 6.82 -10.12
C ALA A 113 -10.63 6.56 -9.84
N LEU A 114 -10.10 7.01 -8.70
CA LEU A 114 -8.78 6.60 -8.22
C LEU A 114 -8.81 5.06 -8.08
N VAL A 115 -8.72 4.37 -9.22
CA VAL A 115 -8.70 2.93 -9.35
C VAL A 115 -7.30 2.63 -8.88
N PRO A 116 -7.17 2.05 -7.67
CA PRO A 116 -5.84 1.79 -7.17
C PRO A 116 -5.18 0.80 -8.15
N PRO A 117 -3.86 0.82 -8.34
CA PRO A 117 -3.18 0.03 -9.38
C PRO A 117 -3.68 -1.42 -9.43
N LYS A 118 -4.18 -1.92 -10.56
CA LYS A 118 -4.82 -3.27 -10.59
C LYS A 118 -3.88 -4.43 -10.26
N ASP A 119 -2.61 -4.14 -10.00
CA ASP A 119 -1.53 -5.09 -9.72
C ASP A 119 -1.66 -5.86 -8.40
N TYR A 120 -2.55 -5.45 -7.48
CA TYR A 120 -2.84 -6.20 -6.24
C TYR A 120 -4.15 -7.00 -6.30
N ALA A 121 -4.87 -7.04 -7.44
CA ALA A 121 -6.15 -7.73 -7.52
C ALA A 121 -5.98 -9.25 -7.32
N ALA A 122 -6.71 -9.80 -6.36
CA ALA A 122 -6.76 -11.24 -6.13
C ALA A 122 -7.27 -12.00 -7.37
N LYS A 123 -6.91 -13.28 -7.50
CA LYS A 123 -7.38 -14.17 -8.57
C LYS A 123 -8.92 -14.09 -8.65
N ALA A 124 -9.46 -13.73 -9.81
CA ALA A 124 -10.91 -13.59 -9.99
C ALA A 124 -11.65 -14.93 -9.90
N THR A 125 -10.95 -16.03 -10.18
CA THR A 125 -11.45 -17.38 -9.92
C THR A 125 -10.36 -18.25 -9.29
N PRO A 126 -10.71 -19.29 -8.50
CA PRO A 126 -9.71 -20.13 -7.83
C PRO A 126 -8.71 -20.82 -8.78
N ASN A 127 -9.13 -21.08 -10.02
CA ASN A 127 -8.32 -21.74 -11.04
C ASN A 127 -7.57 -20.76 -11.96
N GLN A 128 -7.70 -19.44 -11.75
CA GLN A 128 -7.00 -18.45 -12.56
C GLN A 128 -5.52 -18.40 -12.16
N LYS A 129 -4.62 -18.64 -13.13
CA LYS A 129 -3.18 -18.46 -12.95
C LYS A 129 -2.88 -17.00 -12.63
N GLY A 130 -2.08 -16.76 -11.60
CA GLY A 130 -1.79 -15.41 -11.11
C GLY A 130 -0.62 -14.81 -11.86
N ALA A 131 -0.48 -13.48 -11.86
CA ALA A 131 0.62 -12.78 -12.53
C ALA A 131 2.03 -13.15 -12.00
N LEU A 132 2.11 -13.77 -10.81
CA LEU A 132 3.34 -14.26 -10.20
C LEU A 132 3.51 -15.80 -10.32
N SER A 133 2.66 -16.51 -11.05
CA SER A 133 2.88 -17.95 -11.27
C SER A 133 4.00 -18.17 -12.28
N GLU A 134 4.87 -19.13 -12.01
CA GLU A 134 6.02 -19.50 -12.86
C GLU A 134 5.65 -19.82 -14.32
N ASP A 135 4.41 -20.26 -14.58
CA ASP A 135 3.90 -20.55 -15.92
C ASP A 135 3.18 -19.36 -16.59
N PHE A 136 3.22 -18.15 -16.01
CA PHE A 136 2.46 -17.02 -16.55
C PHE A 136 3.05 -16.59 -17.89
N GLY A 137 2.24 -16.69 -18.96
CA GLY A 137 2.67 -16.40 -20.33
C GLY A 137 3.40 -17.55 -21.03
N LEU A 138 3.45 -18.75 -20.44
CA LEU A 138 4.03 -19.94 -21.07
C LEU A 138 2.92 -20.88 -21.57
N GLU A 139 2.89 -21.14 -22.88
CA GLU A 139 2.00 -22.15 -23.46
C GLU A 139 2.58 -23.55 -23.19
N LYS A 140 1.80 -24.40 -22.52
CA LYS A 140 2.18 -25.79 -22.31
C LYS A 140 2.12 -26.50 -23.66
N PRO A 141 3.22 -27.11 -24.16
CA PRO A 141 3.14 -27.90 -25.38
C PRO A 141 2.14 -29.03 -25.17
N ALA A 142 1.25 -29.22 -26.13
CA ALA A 142 0.27 -30.30 -26.11
C ALA A 142 0.99 -31.65 -25.94
N PRO A 143 0.44 -32.58 -25.15
CA PRO A 143 1.03 -33.91 -25.05
C PRO A 143 1.12 -34.50 -26.45
N ALA A 144 2.31 -34.92 -26.86
CA ALA A 144 2.46 -35.73 -28.04
C ALA A 144 1.69 -37.03 -27.78
N ASP A 145 0.65 -37.28 -28.57
CA ASP A 145 0.01 -38.58 -28.63
C ASP A 145 1.08 -39.58 -29.13
N ASP A 146 1.28 -40.65 -28.35
CA ASP A 146 2.14 -41.79 -28.67
C ASP A 146 1.75 -42.49 -29.99
#